data_AF-A0A7S3KAY3-F1
#
_entry.id   AF-A0A7S3KAY3-F1
#
_cell.length_a   1.000
_cell.length_b   1.000
_cell.length_c   1.000
_cell.angle_alpha   90.00
_cell.angle_beta   90.00
_cell.angle_gamma   90.00
#
_symmetry.space_group_name_H-M   'P 1'
#
loop_
_entity.id
_entity.type
_entity.pdbx_description
1 polymer ?
#
loop_
_entity_poly.entity_id
_entity_poly.type
_entity_poly.pdbx_seq_one_letter_code
_entity_poly.pdbx_strand_id
1 'polypeptide(L)'
;KAPQAYVISDDVYDFLTYDQDYEMFANVGDNWKKTITIYSGGKLMNCTGWKVGFLIAPPDLTREAALMHESSIFNLNVPGQVAIARSLDLLNQPFEGYNSYPEYVRSTFAKSKDDMVDIFMNSGIPFTPTVCEGGYFVLLDASAARSLIPDQFLTPGNYEDDKDTLVIQREFKNKVPLDYAFARWFCINKGITIMPGSSFCIEKEKDMIDN
;
A
#
# COMPACT_ATOMS: atom_id res chain seq x y z
N LYS A 1 15.77 -2.68 -29.70
CA LYS A 1 14.78 -3.76 -29.44
C LYS A 1 14.43 -3.69 -27.96
N ALA A 2 13.14 -3.71 -27.59
CA ALA A 2 12.76 -3.81 -26.19
C ALA A 2 13.23 -5.17 -25.63
N PRO A 3 13.63 -5.26 -24.34
CA PRO A 3 14.03 -6.51 -23.73
C PRO A 3 12.88 -7.52 -23.71
N GLN A 4 13.20 -8.81 -23.80
CA GLN A 4 12.23 -9.87 -23.52
C GLN A 4 12.09 -9.99 -22.01
N ALA A 5 11.01 -9.44 -21.47
CA ALA A 5 10.70 -9.47 -20.04
C ALA A 5 9.24 -9.91 -19.85
N TYR A 6 9.02 -10.73 -18.83
CA TYR A 6 7.69 -10.94 -18.26
C TYR A 6 7.36 -9.81 -17.28
N VAL A 7 6.08 -9.52 -17.11
CA VAL A 7 5.57 -8.49 -16.21
C VAL A 7 4.66 -9.14 -15.18
N ILE A 8 4.91 -8.85 -13.91
CA ILE A 8 3.98 -9.11 -12.82
C ILE A 8 3.36 -7.76 -12.47
N SER A 9 2.06 -7.61 -12.73
CA SER A 9 1.29 -6.41 -12.42
C SER A 9 0.54 -6.62 -11.12
N ASP A 10 0.87 -5.85 -10.09
CA ASP A 10 0.17 -5.88 -8.80
C ASP A 10 -0.97 -4.85 -8.82
N ASP A 11 -2.15 -5.29 -9.27
CA ASP A 11 -3.30 -4.44 -9.58
C ASP A 11 -4.37 -4.53 -8.49
N VAL A 12 -3.94 -4.79 -7.27
CA VAL A 12 -4.80 -5.02 -6.10
C VAL A 12 -5.64 -3.81 -5.65
N TYR A 13 -5.47 -2.65 -6.29
CA TYR A 13 -6.25 -1.42 -6.09
C TYR A 13 -6.85 -0.89 -7.41
N ASP A 14 -6.98 -1.72 -8.44
CA ASP A 14 -7.59 -1.37 -9.73
C ASP A 14 -8.95 -0.65 -9.61
N PHE A 15 -9.76 -1.05 -8.64
CA PHE A 15 -11.07 -0.47 -8.36
C PHE A 15 -11.01 0.90 -7.66
N LEU A 16 -9.87 1.25 -7.05
CA LEU A 16 -9.69 2.41 -6.18
C LEU A 16 -8.83 3.48 -6.84
N THR A 17 -9.32 4.05 -7.94
CA THR A 17 -8.78 5.24 -8.59
C THR A 17 -9.69 6.45 -8.35
N TYR A 18 -9.13 7.65 -8.35
CA TYR A 18 -9.88 8.88 -8.07
C TYR A 18 -10.07 9.75 -9.31
N ASP A 19 -8.95 10.20 -9.90
CA ASP A 19 -8.95 11.24 -10.92
C ASP A 19 -8.80 10.69 -12.36
N GLN A 20 -8.53 9.39 -12.49
CA GLN A 20 -8.30 8.73 -13.77
C GLN A 20 -8.84 7.31 -13.79
N ASP A 21 -9.18 6.85 -15.00
CA ASP A 21 -9.54 5.46 -15.24
C ASP A 21 -8.32 4.55 -15.12
N TYR A 22 -8.56 3.35 -14.62
CA TYR A 22 -7.53 2.32 -14.52
C TYR A 22 -7.30 1.64 -15.89
N GLU A 23 -6.06 1.69 -16.40
CA GLU A 23 -5.66 0.98 -17.61
C GLU A 23 -4.81 -0.26 -17.26
N MET A 24 -5.34 -1.44 -17.57
CA MET A 24 -4.63 -2.70 -17.37
C MET A 24 -3.42 -2.80 -18.28
N PHE A 25 -2.23 -3.01 -17.71
CA PHE A 25 -1.00 -3.16 -18.49
C PHE A 25 -1.08 -4.27 -19.55
N ALA A 26 -1.83 -5.34 -19.26
CA ALA A 26 -2.06 -6.46 -20.17
C ALA A 26 -2.82 -6.07 -21.45
N ASN A 27 -3.66 -5.01 -21.41
CA ASN A 27 -4.41 -4.50 -22.55
C ASN A 27 -3.58 -3.60 -23.48
N VAL A 28 -2.41 -3.14 -23.01
CA VAL A 28 -1.56 -2.24 -23.78
C VAL A 28 -0.81 -3.03 -24.87
N GLY A 29 -1.27 -2.90 -26.12
CA GLY A 29 -0.63 -3.54 -27.27
C GLY A 29 -0.65 -5.07 -27.20
N ASP A 30 0.52 -5.70 -27.29
CA ASP A 30 0.68 -7.17 -27.24
C ASP A 30 1.33 -7.60 -25.91
N ASN A 31 0.92 -6.96 -24.81
CA ASN A 31 1.45 -7.23 -23.47
C ASN A 31 0.80 -8.45 -22.81
N TRP A 32 -0.46 -8.77 -23.13
CA TRP A 32 -1.18 -9.94 -22.59
C TRP A 32 -0.30 -11.19 -22.50
N LYS A 33 0.39 -11.56 -23.59
CA LYS A 33 1.21 -12.77 -23.70
C LYS A 33 2.36 -12.89 -22.69
N LYS A 34 2.71 -11.81 -22.00
CA LYS A 34 3.84 -11.72 -21.08
C LYS A 34 3.48 -11.13 -19.71
N THR A 35 2.19 -10.94 -19.42
CA THR A 35 1.74 -10.31 -18.17
C THR A 35 0.99 -11.31 -17.30
N ILE A 36 1.35 -11.32 -16.01
CA ILE A 36 0.58 -11.92 -14.92
C ILE A 36 0.02 -10.77 -14.12
N THR A 37 -1.29 -10.59 -14.12
CA THR A 37 -1.95 -9.59 -13.29
C THR A 37 -2.47 -10.21 -12.01
N ILE A 38 -2.20 -9.58 -10.86
CA ILE A 38 -2.56 -10.04 -9.52
C ILE A 38 -3.62 -9.10 -8.93
N TYR A 39 -4.65 -9.69 -8.32
CA TYR A 39 -5.76 -9.00 -7.69
C TYR A 39 -5.97 -9.47 -6.24
N SER A 40 -6.64 -8.64 -5.43
CA SER A 40 -6.96 -8.95 -4.04
C SER A 40 -8.46 -8.79 -3.77
N GLY A 41 -9.14 -9.92 -3.52
CA GLY A 41 -10.53 -9.91 -3.06
C GLY A 41 -10.67 -9.25 -1.68
N GLY A 42 -9.67 -9.39 -0.83
CA GLY A 42 -9.64 -8.76 0.50
C GLY A 42 -9.57 -7.23 0.45
N LYS A 43 -8.82 -6.65 -0.50
CA LYS A 43 -8.82 -5.19 -0.70
C LYS A 43 -10.10 -4.73 -1.38
N LEU A 44 -10.51 -5.44 -2.44
CA LEU A 44 -11.74 -5.14 -3.17
C LEU A 44 -12.96 -5.07 -2.25
N MET A 45 -13.15 -6.05 -1.37
CA MET A 45 -14.33 -6.14 -0.49
C MET A 45 -14.09 -5.58 0.93
N ASN A 46 -12.99 -4.86 1.16
CA ASN A 46 -12.60 -4.33 2.48
C ASN A 46 -12.56 -5.39 3.61
N CYS A 47 -12.16 -6.63 3.27
CA CYS A 47 -12.06 -7.79 4.17
C CYS A 47 -10.65 -8.40 4.15
N THR A 48 -9.61 -7.58 4.34
CA THR A 48 -8.19 -7.97 4.19
C THR A 48 -7.78 -9.23 4.97
N GLY A 49 -8.43 -9.52 6.11
CA GLY A 49 -8.23 -10.73 6.90
C GLY A 49 -8.67 -12.04 6.24
N TRP A 50 -9.44 -11.98 5.15
CA TRP A 50 -9.87 -13.18 4.41
C TRP A 50 -8.77 -13.79 3.56
N LYS A 51 -7.72 -13.02 3.23
CA LYS A 51 -6.53 -13.51 2.51
C LYS A 51 -6.84 -14.28 1.21
N VAL A 52 -7.87 -13.84 0.49
CA VAL A 52 -8.21 -14.35 -0.85
C VAL A 52 -7.75 -13.36 -1.91
N GLY A 53 -7.01 -13.86 -2.89
CA GLY A 53 -6.59 -13.15 -4.09
C GLY A 53 -6.61 -14.10 -5.28
N PHE A 54 -6.42 -13.57 -6.47
CA PHE A 54 -6.39 -14.34 -7.72
C PHE A 54 -5.48 -13.65 -8.72
N LEU A 55 -5.06 -14.40 -9.74
CA LEU A 55 -4.29 -13.86 -10.87
C LEU A 55 -5.00 -14.15 -12.18
N ILE A 56 -4.75 -13.30 -13.17
CA ILE A 56 -5.21 -13.46 -14.55
C ILE A 56 -3.98 -13.36 -15.45
N ALA A 57 -3.76 -14.38 -16.29
CA ALA A 57 -2.60 -14.48 -17.16
C ALA A 57 -2.90 -15.41 -18.36
N PRO A 58 -2.05 -15.42 -19.40
CA PRO A 58 -2.10 -16.41 -20.47
C PRO A 58 -2.08 -17.86 -19.94
N PRO A 59 -2.64 -18.83 -20.71
CA PRO A 59 -2.75 -20.22 -20.27
C PRO A 59 -1.43 -20.84 -19.80
N ASP A 60 -0.34 -20.59 -20.53
CA ASP A 60 0.98 -21.14 -20.19
C ASP A 60 1.48 -20.61 -18.84
N LEU A 61 1.31 -19.31 -18.56
CA LEU A 61 1.71 -18.70 -17.29
C LEU A 61 0.81 -19.11 -16.13
N THR A 62 -0.49 -19.21 -16.38
CA THR A 62 -1.47 -19.68 -15.38
C THR A 62 -1.17 -21.12 -14.97
N ARG A 63 -0.76 -21.98 -15.91
CA ARG A 63 -0.34 -23.36 -15.62
C ARG A 63 0.86 -23.40 -14.68
N GLU A 64 1.91 -22.63 -14.96
CA GLU A 64 3.09 -22.59 -14.10
C GLU A 64 2.76 -22.06 -12.70
N ALA A 65 1.90 -21.03 -12.61
CA ALA A 65 1.45 -20.50 -11.33
C ALA A 65 0.61 -21.52 -10.52
N ALA A 66 -0.24 -22.31 -11.19
CA ALA A 66 -1.01 -23.37 -10.56
C ALA A 66 -0.10 -24.48 -9.99
N LEU A 67 0.94 -24.90 -10.71
CA LEU A 67 1.92 -25.88 -10.22
C LEU A 67 2.68 -25.36 -8.98
N MET A 68 3.07 -24.09 -8.97
CA MET A 68 3.67 -23.45 -7.80
C MET A 68 2.71 -23.40 -6.61
N HIS A 69 1.45 -23.04 -6.84
CA HIS A 69 0.43 -23.01 -5.80
C HIS A 69 0.16 -24.39 -5.19
N GLU A 70 0.01 -25.41 -6.05
CA GLU A 70 -0.22 -26.81 -5.64
C GLU A 70 0.92 -27.32 -4.76
N SER A 71 2.17 -27.05 -5.15
CA SER A 71 3.36 -27.48 -4.41
C SER A 71 3.65 -26.67 -3.14
N SER A 72 3.11 -25.45 -3.02
CA SER A 72 3.38 -24.56 -1.88
C SER A 72 2.33 -24.71 -0.76
N ILE A 73 1.05 -24.56 -1.10
CA ILE A 73 -0.04 -24.51 -0.10
C ILE A 73 -1.20 -25.45 -0.42
N PHE A 74 -1.23 -26.03 -1.63
CA PHE A 74 -2.26 -26.92 -2.13
C PHE A 74 -3.65 -26.26 -2.25
N ASN A 75 -4.29 -25.90 -1.14
CA ASN A 75 -5.60 -25.25 -1.09
C ASN A 75 -5.64 -24.01 -0.18
N LEU A 76 -6.48 -23.05 -0.56
CA LEU A 76 -6.79 -21.85 0.23
C LEU A 76 -8.07 -22.04 1.06
N ASN A 77 -8.42 -21.02 1.86
CA ASN A 77 -9.64 -20.99 2.67
C ASN A 77 -10.93 -21.06 1.82
N VAL A 78 -11.50 -22.25 1.68
CA VAL A 78 -12.72 -22.48 0.88
C VAL A 78 -13.88 -21.53 1.24
N PRO A 79 -14.21 -21.25 2.51
CA PRO A 79 -15.28 -20.31 2.83
C PRO A 79 -15.04 -18.90 2.29
N GLY A 80 -13.79 -18.42 2.36
CA GLY A 80 -13.40 -17.11 1.82
C GLY A 80 -13.53 -17.09 0.30
N GLN A 81 -13.10 -18.15 -0.40
CA GLN A 81 -13.24 -18.26 -1.85
C GLN A 81 -14.71 -18.21 -2.28
N VAL A 82 -15.58 -18.97 -1.62
CA VAL A 82 -17.03 -18.99 -1.92
C VAL A 82 -17.66 -17.62 -1.67
N ALA A 83 -17.29 -16.95 -0.57
CA ALA A 83 -17.81 -15.64 -0.25
C ALA A 83 -17.36 -14.58 -1.28
N ILE A 84 -16.07 -14.55 -1.65
CA ILE A 84 -15.56 -13.67 -2.71
C ILE A 84 -16.27 -13.94 -4.04
N ALA A 85 -16.39 -15.21 -4.46
CA ALA A 85 -17.05 -15.55 -5.72
C ALA A 85 -18.48 -15.01 -5.80
N ARG A 86 -19.28 -15.21 -4.75
CA ARG A 86 -20.65 -14.67 -4.67
C ARG A 86 -20.69 -13.15 -4.63
N SER A 87 -19.72 -12.54 -3.97
CA SER A 87 -19.57 -11.09 -3.89
C SER A 87 -19.28 -10.46 -5.25
N LEU A 88 -18.49 -11.12 -6.11
CA LEU A 88 -18.19 -10.62 -7.45
C LEU A 88 -19.46 -10.45 -8.31
N ASP A 89 -20.44 -11.37 -8.19
CA ASP A 89 -21.72 -11.29 -8.90
C ASP A 89 -22.57 -10.07 -8.50
N LEU A 90 -22.28 -9.48 -7.32
CA LEU A 90 -23.02 -8.36 -6.75
C LEU A 90 -22.33 -7.01 -6.93
N LEU A 91 -21.08 -6.97 -7.41
CA LEU A 91 -20.26 -5.73 -7.42
C LEU A 91 -20.93 -4.56 -8.13
N ASN A 92 -21.57 -4.83 -9.27
CA ASN A 92 -22.18 -3.81 -10.12
C ASN A 92 -23.65 -3.51 -9.73
N GLN A 93 -24.12 -4.03 -8.59
CA GLN A 93 -25.45 -3.74 -8.09
C GLN A 93 -25.44 -2.48 -7.19
N PRO A 94 -26.55 -1.74 -7.12
CA PRO A 94 -26.65 -0.57 -6.25
C PRO A 94 -26.32 -0.91 -4.79
N PHE A 95 -25.54 -0.04 -4.14
CA PHE A 95 -25.09 -0.23 -2.77
C PHE A 95 -25.00 1.11 -2.05
N GLU A 96 -25.63 1.23 -0.88
CA GLU A 96 -25.59 2.43 -0.01
C GLU A 96 -25.84 3.76 -0.75
N GLY A 97 -26.75 3.76 -1.73
CA GLY A 97 -27.11 4.95 -2.51
C GLY A 97 -26.24 5.22 -3.75
N TYR A 98 -25.26 4.38 -4.05
CA TYR A 98 -24.42 4.44 -5.26
C TYR A 98 -24.87 3.38 -6.29
N ASN A 99 -24.45 3.52 -7.54
CA ASN A 99 -24.84 2.59 -8.62
C ASN A 99 -24.13 1.23 -8.51
N SER A 100 -22.98 1.19 -7.84
CA SER A 100 -22.19 -0.02 -7.64
C SER A 100 -21.41 0.04 -6.33
N TYR A 101 -21.00 -1.13 -5.82
CA TYR A 101 -20.14 -1.21 -4.64
C TYR A 101 -18.76 -0.54 -4.86
N PRO A 102 -18.04 -0.75 -5.98
CA PRO A 102 -16.78 -0.02 -6.25
C PRO A 102 -16.93 1.50 -6.25
N GLU A 103 -18.04 2.04 -6.76
CA GLU A 103 -18.31 3.48 -6.74
C GLU A 103 -18.48 4.00 -5.31
N TYR A 104 -19.23 3.30 -4.47
CA TYR A 104 -19.34 3.60 -3.04
C TYR A 104 -17.97 3.61 -2.36
N VAL A 105 -17.14 2.59 -2.61
CA VAL A 105 -15.81 2.48 -2.02
C VAL A 105 -14.90 3.63 -2.47
N ARG A 106 -14.85 3.93 -3.79
CA ARG A 106 -14.08 5.08 -4.30
C ARG A 106 -14.49 6.40 -3.65
N SER A 107 -15.79 6.66 -3.58
CA SER A 107 -16.33 7.88 -2.95
C SER A 107 -15.92 7.99 -1.47
N THR A 108 -16.05 6.89 -0.73
CA THR A 108 -15.72 6.84 0.70
C THR A 108 -14.23 7.11 0.96
N PHE A 109 -13.35 6.51 0.17
CA PHE A 109 -11.91 6.68 0.31
C PHE A 109 -11.43 8.02 -0.25
N ALA A 110 -12.05 8.55 -1.30
CA ALA A 110 -11.76 9.89 -1.82
C ALA A 110 -12.02 10.95 -0.76
N LYS A 111 -13.20 10.88 -0.12
CA LYS A 111 -13.52 11.75 1.02
C LYS A 111 -12.51 11.62 2.16
N SER A 112 -12.15 10.39 2.51
CA SER A 112 -11.18 10.13 3.59
C SER A 112 -9.79 10.69 3.27
N LYS A 113 -9.36 10.60 2.00
CA LYS A 113 -8.12 11.18 1.48
C LYS A 113 -8.15 12.70 1.60
N ASP A 114 -9.21 13.34 1.11
CA ASP A 114 -9.35 14.80 1.11
C ASP A 114 -9.40 15.35 2.55
N ASP A 115 -10.22 14.74 3.42
CA ASP A 115 -10.29 15.12 4.83
C ASP A 115 -8.90 14.96 5.52
N MET A 116 -8.14 13.91 5.20
CA MET A 116 -6.79 13.70 5.74
C MET A 116 -5.81 14.77 5.24
N VAL A 117 -5.80 15.08 3.95
CA VAL A 117 -4.95 16.11 3.35
C VAL A 117 -5.25 17.47 3.98
N ASP A 118 -6.53 17.83 4.12
CA ASP A 118 -6.96 19.08 4.74
C ASP A 118 -6.50 19.19 6.19
N ILE A 119 -6.62 18.12 6.98
CA ILE A 119 -6.14 18.10 8.37
C ILE A 119 -4.63 18.34 8.42
N PHE A 120 -3.84 17.67 7.57
CA PHE A 120 -2.38 17.84 7.58
C PHE A 120 -1.96 19.23 7.14
N MET A 121 -2.57 19.77 6.09
CA MET A 121 -2.28 21.13 5.61
C MET A 121 -2.61 22.20 6.66
N ASN A 122 -3.63 21.98 7.48
CA ASN A 122 -4.05 22.90 8.55
C ASN A 122 -3.43 22.59 9.92
N SER A 123 -2.56 21.58 10.04
CA SER A 123 -1.98 21.15 11.32
C SER A 123 -0.88 22.09 11.86
N GLY A 124 -0.35 22.97 11.01
CA GLY A 124 0.81 23.82 11.33
C GLY A 124 2.15 23.08 11.33
N ILE A 125 2.18 21.79 11.02
CA ILE A 125 3.41 21.04 10.77
C ILE A 125 3.79 21.23 9.28
N PRO A 126 5.06 21.51 8.96
CA PRO A 126 5.47 21.81 7.59
C PRO A 126 5.56 20.52 6.75
N PHE A 127 4.40 20.04 6.30
CA PHE A 127 4.24 18.91 5.39
C PHE A 127 3.88 19.36 3.99
N THR A 128 4.29 18.56 3.00
CA THR A 128 3.76 18.65 1.64
C THR A 128 3.16 17.31 1.24
N PRO A 129 1.82 17.20 1.09
CA PRO A 129 1.20 15.98 0.61
C PRO A 129 1.45 15.80 -0.90
N THR A 130 1.65 14.57 -1.34
CA THR A 130 1.70 14.24 -2.76
C THR A 130 0.31 14.01 -3.33
N VAL A 131 0.10 14.36 -4.60
CA VAL A 131 -1.12 13.98 -5.33
C VAL A 131 -1.17 12.46 -5.46
N CYS A 132 -2.26 11.85 -4.97
CA CYS A 132 -2.49 10.41 -5.04
C CYS A 132 -3.69 10.14 -5.94
N GLU A 133 -3.45 9.44 -7.05
CA GLU A 133 -4.46 9.16 -8.08
C GLU A 133 -5.26 7.88 -7.80
N GLY A 134 -4.85 7.09 -6.80
CA GLY A 134 -5.51 5.87 -6.38
C GLY A 134 -4.92 5.25 -5.11
N GLY A 135 -5.47 4.10 -4.71
CA GLY A 135 -5.16 3.45 -3.45
C GLY A 135 -5.68 4.23 -2.23
N TYR A 136 -5.42 3.73 -1.03
CA TYR A 136 -5.88 4.39 0.21
C TYR A 136 -4.74 5.08 0.99
N PHE A 137 -3.60 5.34 0.34
CA PHE A 137 -2.41 5.91 0.97
C PHE A 137 -2.24 7.37 0.54
N VAL A 138 -1.67 8.18 1.43
CA VAL A 138 -1.16 9.52 1.12
C VAL A 138 0.31 9.55 1.51
N LEU A 139 1.19 9.93 0.58
CA LEU A 139 2.60 10.20 0.90
C LEU A 139 2.72 11.65 1.35
N LEU A 140 3.50 11.86 2.40
CA LEU A 140 3.78 13.16 2.98
C LEU A 140 5.29 13.40 2.92
N ASP A 141 5.70 14.49 2.28
CA ASP A 141 7.05 15.01 2.42
C ASP A 141 7.13 15.81 3.72
N ALA A 142 7.98 15.34 4.64
CA ALA A 142 8.25 15.93 5.94
C ALA A 142 9.68 16.48 6.06
N SER A 143 10.41 16.65 4.95
CA SER A 143 11.78 17.19 4.93
C SER A 143 11.87 18.55 5.65
N ALA A 144 10.91 19.44 5.40
CA ALA A 144 10.81 20.74 6.07
C ALA A 144 10.50 20.65 7.58
N ALA A 145 10.04 19.50 8.06
CA ALA A 145 9.78 19.23 9.48
C ALA A 145 11.02 18.78 10.26
N ARG A 146 12.20 18.68 9.63
CA ARG A 146 13.47 18.30 10.29
C ARG A 146 13.73 19.08 11.59
N SER A 147 13.44 20.38 11.61
CA SER A 147 13.67 21.26 12.76
C SER A 147 12.79 20.92 13.97
N LEU A 148 11.70 20.19 13.77
CA LEU A 148 10.80 19.74 14.83
C LEU A 148 11.29 18.47 15.52
N ILE A 149 12.23 17.75 14.91
CA ILE A 149 12.73 16.45 15.39
C ILE A 149 13.93 16.69 16.31
N PRO A 150 13.82 16.37 17.62
CA PRO A 150 14.95 16.47 18.54
C PRO A 150 16.07 15.48 18.16
N ASP A 151 17.32 15.88 18.36
CA ASP A 151 18.50 15.08 17.93
C ASP A 151 18.55 13.68 18.55
N GLN A 152 17.93 13.49 19.71
CA GLN A 152 17.84 12.17 20.34
C GLN A 152 17.21 11.12 19.40
N PHE A 153 16.27 11.50 18.54
CA PHE A 153 15.59 10.59 17.60
C PHE A 153 16.43 10.22 16.37
N LEU A 154 17.57 10.87 16.15
CA LEU A 154 18.44 10.67 14.98
C LEU A 154 19.54 9.63 15.23
N THR A 155 19.77 9.29 16.48
CA THR A 155 20.65 8.18 16.87
C THR A 155 19.80 6.92 17.09
N PRO A 156 20.39 5.73 17.17
CA PRO A 156 19.66 4.55 17.67
C PRO A 156 19.46 4.64 19.19
N GLY A 157 18.30 4.24 19.70
CA GLY A 157 18.02 4.26 21.13
C GLY A 157 16.62 3.77 21.51
N ASN A 158 16.40 3.50 22.79
CA ASN A 158 15.05 3.35 23.33
C ASN A 158 14.55 4.72 23.82
N TYR A 159 13.47 5.23 23.23
CA TYR A 159 12.84 6.51 23.59
C TYR A 159 11.53 6.32 24.36
N GLU A 160 11.22 5.08 24.74
CA GLU A 160 10.10 4.74 25.59
C GLU A 160 10.63 4.51 27.01
N ASP A 161 10.01 5.16 27.99
CA ASP A 161 10.43 5.10 29.41
C ASP A 161 10.05 3.76 30.09
N ASP A 162 9.47 2.81 29.35
CA ASP A 162 8.76 1.67 29.94
C ASP A 162 9.59 0.37 29.96
N LYS A 163 9.55 -0.32 31.12
CA LYS A 163 10.39 -1.50 31.43
C LYS A 163 9.93 -2.77 30.71
N ASP A 164 8.72 -2.77 30.15
CA ASP A 164 8.09 -3.92 29.49
C ASP A 164 8.16 -3.86 27.96
N THR A 165 8.93 -2.91 27.40
CA THR A 165 9.08 -2.80 25.95
C THR A 165 10.03 -3.85 25.40
N LEU A 166 9.57 -4.60 24.39
CA LEU A 166 10.45 -5.43 23.57
C LEU A 166 11.52 -4.53 22.97
N VAL A 167 12.79 -4.85 23.24
CA VAL A 167 13.92 -4.15 22.61
C VAL A 167 13.96 -4.53 21.13
N ILE A 168 13.19 -3.81 20.31
CA ILE A 168 13.25 -3.92 18.85
C ILE A 168 14.39 -3.02 18.37
N GLN A 169 15.63 -3.48 18.55
CA GLN A 169 16.76 -2.89 17.84
C GLN A 169 16.68 -3.36 16.38
N ARG A 170 16.07 -2.56 15.50
CA ARG A 170 16.52 -2.56 14.11
C ARG A 170 17.94 -1.99 14.13
N GLU A 171 18.90 -2.75 13.61
CA GLU A 171 20.31 -2.35 13.51
C GLU A 171 20.46 -1.15 12.55
N PHE A 172 20.13 0.05 13.02
CA PHE A 172 20.69 1.26 12.43
C PHE A 172 22.10 1.37 12.98
N LYS A 173 23.11 1.01 12.18
CA LYS A 173 24.49 0.87 12.66
C LYS A 173 24.99 2.11 13.41
N ASN A 174 24.65 3.31 12.95
CA ASN A 174 25.12 4.57 13.55
C ASN A 174 24.13 5.76 13.46
N LYS A 175 23.20 5.78 12.49
CA LYS A 175 22.28 6.89 12.23
C LYS A 175 20.90 6.36 11.84
N VAL A 176 19.85 6.95 12.39
CA VAL A 176 18.47 6.66 12.01
C VAL A 176 18.08 7.59 10.84
N PRO A 177 17.52 7.06 9.74
CA PRO A 177 17.01 7.88 8.64
C PRO A 177 15.98 8.90 9.12
N LEU A 178 15.91 10.05 8.44
CA LEU A 178 15.11 11.19 8.86
C LEU A 178 13.62 10.84 9.00
N ASP A 179 13.08 10.09 8.06
CA ASP A 179 11.67 9.69 8.04
C ASP A 179 11.32 8.68 9.14
N TYR A 180 12.25 7.79 9.50
CA TYR A 180 12.12 6.92 10.67
C TYR A 180 12.15 7.71 11.98
N ALA A 181 13.08 8.65 12.11
CA ALA A 181 13.18 9.54 13.25
C ALA A 181 11.90 10.38 13.39
N PHE A 182 11.41 10.90 12.28
CA PHE A 182 10.16 11.65 12.19
C PHE A 182 8.96 10.79 12.60
N ALA A 183 8.79 9.60 12.00
CA ALA A 183 7.67 8.70 12.31
C ALA A 183 7.62 8.33 13.79
N ARG A 184 8.79 8.10 14.41
CA ARG A 184 8.88 7.78 15.83
C ARG A 184 8.57 8.98 16.72
N TRP A 185 9.15 10.15 16.43
CA TRP A 185 8.84 11.40 17.13
C TRP A 185 7.35 11.72 17.02
N PHE A 186 6.78 11.59 15.83
CA PHE A 186 5.37 11.89 15.57
C PHE A 186 4.44 10.94 16.34
N CYS A 187 4.79 9.65 16.40
CA CYS A 187 4.07 8.67 17.20
C CYS A 187 4.10 9.01 18.69
N ILE A 188 5.30 9.26 19.25
CA ILE A 188 5.46 9.49 20.70
C ILE A 188 4.89 10.85 21.13
N ASN A 189 5.15 11.91 20.37
CA ASN A 189 4.81 13.27 20.77
C ASN A 189 3.42 13.73 20.31
N LYS A 190 2.86 13.12 19.26
CA LYS A 190 1.55 13.51 18.69
C LYS A 190 0.52 12.38 18.72
N GLY A 191 0.92 11.14 19.06
CA GLY A 191 0.01 10.00 19.08
C GLY A 191 -0.42 9.53 17.69
N ILE A 192 0.30 9.92 16.64
CA ILE A 192 -0.03 9.60 15.25
C ILE A 192 1.04 8.69 14.68
N THR A 193 0.63 7.49 14.26
CA THR A 193 1.53 6.51 13.63
C THR A 193 1.49 6.66 12.12
N ILE A 194 2.68 6.73 11.50
CA ILE A 194 2.86 6.74 10.05
C ILE A 194 3.91 5.70 9.66
N MET A 195 3.97 5.34 8.38
CA MET A 195 5.02 4.48 7.85
C MET A 195 6.13 5.30 7.20
N PRO A 196 7.42 5.08 7.55
CA PRO A 196 8.54 5.75 6.91
C PRO A 196 8.70 5.26 5.46
N GLY A 197 8.76 6.20 4.51
CA GLY A 197 8.86 5.90 3.07
C GLY A 197 10.13 5.12 2.69
N SER A 198 11.24 5.39 3.37
CA SER A 198 12.51 4.70 3.17
C SER A 198 12.47 3.22 3.54
N SER A 199 11.41 2.74 4.22
CA SER A 199 11.19 1.31 4.43
C SER A 199 10.89 0.55 3.14
N PHE A 200 10.47 1.24 2.08
CA PHE A 200 10.20 0.69 0.75
C PHE A 200 11.38 0.85 -0.22
N CYS A 201 12.51 1.39 0.23
CA CYS A 201 13.71 1.62 -0.59
C CYS A 201 14.88 0.72 -0.17
N ILE A 202 15.76 0.43 -1.14
CA ILE A 202 17.01 -0.29 -0.86
C ILE A 202 18.02 0.61 -0.17
N GLU A 203 18.93 0.03 0.63
CA GLU A 203 19.83 0.76 1.53
C GLU A 203 20.67 1.85 0.83
N LYS A 204 21.13 1.60 -0.40
CA LYS A 204 21.92 2.55 -1.21
C LYS A 204 21.13 3.80 -1.64
N GLU A 205 19.80 3.73 -1.63
CA GLU A 205 18.92 4.82 -2.03
C GLU A 205 18.33 5.56 -0.81
N LYS A 206 18.46 5.01 0.40
CA LYS A 206 18.00 5.67 1.63
C LYS A 206 18.76 6.97 1.91
N ASP A 207 20.04 7.02 1.56
CA ASP A 207 20.84 8.24 1.64
C ASP A 207 20.31 9.35 0.71
N MET A 208 19.53 9.04 -0.33
CA MET A 208 18.90 10.04 -1.19
C MET A 208 17.59 10.60 -0.62
N ILE A 209 16.95 9.90 0.33
CA ILE A 209 15.77 10.37 1.05
C ILE A 209 16.18 11.28 2.22
N ASP A 210 17.40 11.10 2.72
CA ASP A 210 17.99 11.85 3.83
C ASP A 210 18.64 13.19 3.43
N ASN A 211 18.81 13.46 2.12
CA ASN A 211 19.39 14.69 1.55
C ASN A 211 18.32 15.57 0.89
#